data_AF-A0AAV5A0A1-F1
#
_entry.id   AF-A0AAV5A0A1-F1
#
_cell.length_a   1.000
_cell.length_b   1.000
_cell.length_c   1.000
_cell.angle_alpha   90.00
_cell.angle_beta   90.00
_cell.angle_gamma   90.00
#
_symmetry.space_group_name_H-M   'P 1'
#
loop_
_entity.id
_entity.type
_entity.pdbx_description
1 polymer ?
#
loop_
_entity_poly.entity_id
_entity_poly.type
_entity_poly.pdbx_seq_one_letter_code
_entity_poly.pdbx_strand_id
1 'polypeptide(L)'
;MSTTLARQRVLSTLNRTGKKARTLVLTRCASTGSHSHHHEDQHDSTVYPEESFNTPFWRATAIAAVIGFGAYKVVPLLDEDGTYITRYIQQYRTSPEVWNDINSKHLKQTIGAAEDQLVTHNALRPVVHRLRHPATMEYASARNVPVGVDNVLRDVVVKRDESWS
;
A
#
# COMPACT_ATOMS: atom_id res chain seq x y z
N MET A 1 35.13 -7.65 -41.81
CA MET A 1 35.46 -6.35 -41.17
C MET A 1 34.28 -5.98 -40.27
N SER A 2 34.20 -6.55 -39.07
CA SER A 2 34.49 -5.86 -37.79
C SER A 2 34.26 -4.35 -37.82
N THR A 3 33.25 -3.88 -37.09
CA THR A 3 33.45 -2.88 -36.04
C THR A 3 32.30 -2.94 -35.03
N THR A 4 32.73 -2.96 -33.78
CA THR A 4 32.04 -3.04 -32.50
C THR A 4 31.55 -1.66 -32.05
N LEU A 5 30.83 -1.62 -30.91
CA LEU A 5 30.50 -0.49 -30.03
C LEU A 5 29.11 0.13 -30.24
N ALA A 6 28.35 0.50 -29.22
CA ALA A 6 28.50 0.27 -27.79
C ALA A 6 27.15 0.51 -27.11
N ARG A 7 27.02 -0.19 -25.99
CA ARG A 7 25.91 -0.21 -25.05
C ARG A 7 25.90 1.12 -24.27
N GLN A 8 24.80 1.86 -24.27
CA GLN A 8 24.60 2.95 -23.31
C GLN A 8 23.44 2.57 -22.39
N ARG A 9 23.79 2.02 -21.22
CA ARG A 9 22.85 1.78 -20.12
C ARG A 9 22.67 3.11 -19.40
N VAL A 10 21.48 3.69 -19.50
CA VAL A 10 21.06 4.79 -18.63
C VAL A 10 20.77 4.19 -17.25
N LEU A 11 21.66 4.46 -16.29
CA LEU A 11 21.44 4.16 -14.88
C LEU A 11 20.52 5.25 -14.32
N SER A 12 19.23 4.94 -14.16
CA SER A 12 18.31 5.79 -13.42
C SER A 12 18.62 5.69 -11.92
N THR A 13 19.22 6.73 -11.37
CA THR A 13 19.39 6.89 -9.92
C THR A 13 18.04 7.14 -9.27
N LEU A 14 17.52 6.17 -8.50
CA LEU A 14 16.36 6.35 -7.64
C LEU A 14 16.70 7.35 -6.52
N ASN A 15 16.20 8.58 -6.63
CA ASN A 15 16.13 9.50 -5.50
C ASN A 15 15.01 9.04 -4.56
N ARG A 16 15.34 8.09 -3.68
CA ARG A 16 14.50 7.72 -2.54
C ARG A 16 14.54 8.88 -1.55
N THR A 17 13.60 9.82 -1.67
CA THR A 17 13.36 10.86 -0.67
C THR A 17 12.90 10.17 0.61
N GLY A 18 13.85 9.86 1.49
CA GLY A 18 13.58 9.41 2.84
C GLY A 18 12.83 10.52 3.57
N LYS A 19 11.52 10.36 3.71
CA LYS A 19 10.74 11.15 4.67
C LYS A 19 11.35 10.89 6.03
N LYS A 20 12.08 11.87 6.57
CA LYS A 20 12.59 11.82 7.94
C LYS A 20 11.37 11.75 8.85
N ALA A 21 11.09 10.56 9.41
CA ALA A 21 10.11 10.41 10.47
C ALA A 21 10.57 11.27 11.65
N ARG A 22 9.92 12.40 11.86
CA ARG A 22 10.10 13.21 13.07
C ARG A 22 9.40 12.46 14.20
N THR A 23 10.17 11.76 15.01
CA THR A 23 9.72 11.24 16.30
C THR A 23 9.42 12.44 17.18
N LEU A 24 8.14 12.80 17.33
CA LEU A 24 7.71 13.78 18.33
C LEU A 24 7.83 13.10 19.70
N VAL A 25 8.96 13.30 20.37
CA VAL A 25 9.08 12.99 21.79
C VAL A 25 8.19 13.99 22.54
N LEU A 26 7.00 13.54 22.92
CA LEU A 26 6.12 14.27 23.81
C LEU A 26 6.72 14.17 25.22
N THR A 27 7.51 15.16 25.63
CA THR A 27 7.89 15.34 27.03
C THR A 27 6.65 15.76 27.81
N ARG A 28 6.08 14.82 28.58
CA ARG A 28 5.13 15.16 29.64
C ARG A 28 5.91 15.93 30.70
N CYS A 29 5.69 17.24 30.81
CA CYS A 29 6.02 17.99 32.02
C CYS A 29 5.07 17.50 33.13
N ALA A 30 5.52 16.51 33.89
CA ALA A 30 4.88 16.18 35.15
C ALA A 30 5.20 17.32 36.13
N SER A 31 4.27 18.27 36.29
CA SER A 31 4.30 19.23 37.38
C SER A 31 3.88 18.52 38.66
N THR A 32 4.79 17.76 39.28
CA THR A 32 4.59 17.26 40.64
C THR A 32 5.00 18.35 41.62
N GLY A 33 4.26 19.46 41.60
CA GLY A 33 4.31 20.47 42.64
C GLY A 33 3.25 20.14 43.68
N SER A 34 3.60 19.31 44.65
CA SER A 34 2.77 19.04 45.81
C SER A 34 2.74 20.27 46.72
N HIS A 35 1.87 21.23 46.41
CA HIS A 35 1.49 22.25 47.36
C HIS A 35 0.50 21.64 48.36
N SER A 36 0.94 21.48 49.60
CA SER A 36 0.07 21.27 50.75
C SER A 36 -0.73 22.54 50.96
N HIS A 37 -1.86 22.66 50.25
CA HIS A 37 -2.82 23.72 50.48
C HIS A 37 -3.49 23.44 51.82
N HIS A 38 -3.04 24.18 52.84
CA HIS A 38 -3.84 24.38 54.04
C HIS A 38 -5.17 25.00 53.58
N HIS A 39 -6.26 24.27 53.75
CA HIS A 39 -7.61 24.81 53.64
C HIS A 39 -7.80 25.82 54.78
N GLU A 40 -7.39 27.07 54.58
CA GLU A 40 -8.05 28.16 55.27
C GLU A 40 -9.42 28.30 54.60
N ASP A 41 -10.46 27.83 55.29
CA ASP A 41 -11.84 28.21 55.04
C ASP A 41 -11.99 29.71 55.35
N GLN A 42 -11.44 30.54 54.47
CA GLN A 42 -11.87 31.92 54.34
C GLN A 42 -13.28 31.82 53.76
N HIS A 43 -14.28 31.80 54.65
CA HIS A 43 -15.68 31.86 54.27
C HIS A 43 -15.91 33.13 53.46
N ASP A 44 -15.85 33.00 52.13
CA ASP A 44 -16.35 33.99 51.20
C ASP A 44 -17.83 34.18 51.53
N SER A 45 -18.16 35.31 52.13
CA SER A 45 -19.53 35.64 52.56
C SER A 45 -20.42 36.07 51.40
N THR A 46 -19.93 35.99 50.17
CA THR A 46 -20.73 36.21 48.97
C THR A 46 -21.65 35.01 48.75
N VAL A 47 -22.92 35.19 49.12
CA VAL A 47 -23.99 34.28 48.71
C VAL A 47 -24.16 34.45 47.20
N TYR A 48 -23.58 33.53 46.43
CA TYR A 48 -23.81 33.47 45.00
C TYR A 48 -25.26 33.04 44.75
N PRO A 49 -26.01 33.76 43.91
CA PRO A 49 -27.36 33.34 43.56
C PRO A 49 -27.30 31.97 42.87
N GLU A 50 -28.19 31.05 43.24
CA GLU A 50 -28.26 29.73 42.63
C GLU A 50 -28.57 29.89 41.13
N GLU A 51 -27.60 29.61 40.27
CA GLU A 51 -27.78 29.68 38.82
C GLU A 51 -28.70 28.55 38.36
N SER A 52 -30.00 28.87 38.23
CA SER A 52 -30.99 27.94 37.71
C SER A 52 -30.97 27.91 36.18
N PHE A 53 -31.28 26.75 35.58
CA PHE A 53 -31.46 26.61 34.12
C PHE A 53 -32.71 27.33 33.58
N ASN A 54 -33.47 28.01 34.45
CA ASN A 54 -34.63 28.82 34.07
C ASN A 54 -34.32 30.33 34.04
N THR A 55 -33.05 30.74 34.07
CA THR A 55 -32.69 32.15 33.89
C THR A 55 -33.08 32.64 32.48
N PRO A 56 -33.33 33.95 32.29
CA PRO A 56 -33.70 34.52 31.00
C PRO A 56 -32.72 34.15 29.87
N PHE A 57 -31.44 34.01 30.19
CA PHE A 57 -30.40 33.59 29.27
C PHE A 57 -30.62 32.15 28.75
N TRP A 58 -30.84 31.19 29.65
CA TRP A 58 -31.06 29.78 29.26
C TRP A 58 -32.39 29.59 28.53
N ARG A 59 -33.43 30.32 28.92
CA ARG A 59 -34.72 30.31 28.22
C ARG A 59 -34.60 30.87 26.81
N ALA A 60 -33.93 32.00 26.64
CA ALA A 60 -33.68 32.59 25.32
C ALA A 60 -32.86 31.64 24.44
N THR A 61 -31.83 31.00 25.01
CA THR A 61 -31.00 30.02 24.32
C THR A 61 -31.80 28.78 23.90
N ALA A 62 -32.68 28.25 24.76
CA ALA A 62 -33.54 27.12 24.44
C ALA A 62 -34.56 27.47 23.33
N ILE A 63 -35.19 28.64 23.41
CA ILE A 63 -36.12 29.13 22.38
C ILE A 63 -35.40 29.32 21.05
N ALA A 64 -34.21 29.95 21.05
CA ALA A 64 -33.40 30.13 19.86
C ALA A 64 -32.99 28.78 19.25
N ALA A 65 -32.64 27.79 20.07
CA ALA A 65 -32.31 26.45 19.61
C ALA A 65 -33.52 25.76 18.95
N VAL A 66 -34.72 25.85 19.55
CA VAL A 66 -35.95 25.27 18.99
C VAL A 66 -36.34 25.96 17.68
N ILE A 67 -36.28 27.30 17.63
CA ILE A 67 -36.57 28.07 16.41
C ILE A 67 -35.56 27.73 15.31
N GLY A 68 -34.27 27.70 15.64
CA GLY A 68 -33.21 27.33 14.70
C GLY A 68 -33.37 25.92 14.16
N PHE A 69 -33.73 24.96 15.01
CA PHE A 69 -34.00 23.57 14.60
C PHE A 69 -35.25 23.46 13.72
N GLY A 70 -36.33 24.16 14.09
CA GLY A 70 -37.56 24.21 13.29
C GLY A 70 -37.30 24.82 11.91
N ALA A 71 -36.58 25.94 11.85
CA ALA A 71 -36.19 26.57 10.60
C ALA A 71 -35.30 25.65 9.74
N TYR A 72 -34.31 24.96 10.35
CA TYR A 72 -33.47 23.99 9.65
C TYR A 72 -34.28 22.86 9.00
N LYS A 73 -35.38 22.44 9.63
CA LYS A 73 -36.26 21.39 9.09
C LYS A 73 -37.22 21.90 8.02
N VAL A 74 -37.72 23.13 8.16
CA VAL A 74 -38.75 23.69 7.27
C VAL A 74 -38.15 24.30 6.01
N VAL A 75 -37.02 25.02 6.10
CA VAL A 75 -36.36 25.67 4.96
C VAL A 75 -36.04 24.71 3.79
N PRO A 76 -35.56 23.47 4.00
CA PRO A 76 -35.34 22.53 2.90
C PRO A 76 -36.62 21.96 2.25
N LEU A 77 -37.81 22.18 2.82
CA LEU A 77 -39.08 21.76 2.21
C LEU A 77 -39.68 22.82 1.27
N LEU A 78 -39.28 24.09 1.40
CA LEU A 78 -39.84 25.19 0.61
C LEU A 78 -39.11 25.42 -0.71
N ASP A 79 -37.96 24.78 -0.92
CA ASP A 79 -37.08 25.07 -2.05
C ASP A 79 -36.77 23.80 -2.86
N GLU A 80 -37.26 23.73 -4.10
CA GLU A 80 -37.09 22.57 -5.00
C GLU A 80 -35.61 22.31 -5.34
N ASP A 81 -34.78 23.36 -5.38
CA ASP A 81 -33.33 23.24 -5.65
C ASP A 81 -32.47 23.13 -4.37
N GLY A 82 -33.10 23.04 -3.19
CA GLY A 82 -32.45 22.94 -1.87
C GLY A 82 -32.01 24.29 -1.27
N THR A 83 -31.70 24.29 0.03
CA THR A 83 -31.45 25.52 0.81
C THR A 83 -30.37 26.43 0.22
N TYR A 84 -30.45 27.75 0.44
CA TYR A 84 -29.46 28.74 -0.01
C TYR A 84 -28.00 28.35 0.30
N ILE A 85 -27.75 27.83 1.52
CA ILE A 85 -26.42 27.37 1.93
C ILE A 85 -25.98 26.17 1.09
N THR A 86 -26.89 25.24 0.81
CA THR A 86 -26.63 24.12 -0.09
C THR A 86 -26.24 24.64 -1.47
N ARG A 87 -27.02 25.52 -2.09
CA ARG A 87 -26.71 26.11 -3.41
C ARG A 87 -25.33 26.79 -3.43
N TYR A 88 -24.99 27.55 -2.38
CA TYR A 88 -23.67 28.17 -2.24
C TYR A 88 -22.54 27.13 -2.20
N ILE A 89 -22.70 26.06 -1.42
CA ILE A 89 -21.74 24.96 -1.39
C ILE A 89 -21.66 24.26 -2.75
N GLN A 90 -22.81 24.08 -3.43
CA GLN A 90 -22.87 23.46 -4.74
C GLN A 90 -22.15 24.28 -5.83
N GLN A 91 -22.12 25.60 -5.72
CA GLN A 91 -21.43 26.46 -6.67
C GLN A 91 -19.91 26.28 -6.64
N TYR A 92 -19.34 25.95 -5.47
CA TYR A 92 -17.89 25.77 -5.31
C TYR A 92 -17.45 24.31 -5.23
N ARG A 93 -18.39 23.34 -5.21
CA ARG A 93 -18.03 21.92 -5.22
C ARG A 93 -17.65 21.48 -6.64
N THR A 94 -16.64 20.64 -6.75
CA THR A 94 -16.34 19.91 -7.98
C THR A 94 -17.53 19.06 -8.40
N SER A 95 -17.81 18.98 -9.70
CA SER A 95 -18.92 18.19 -10.23
C SER A 95 -18.77 16.71 -9.86
N PRO A 96 -19.88 15.98 -9.62
CA PRO A 96 -19.83 14.56 -9.27
C PRO A 96 -19.25 13.70 -10.39
N GLU A 97 -19.38 14.14 -11.65
CA GLU A 97 -18.83 13.47 -12.82
C GLU A 97 -17.30 13.39 -12.80
N VAL A 98 -16.62 14.47 -12.39
CA VAL A 98 -15.15 14.48 -12.26
C VAL A 98 -14.69 13.50 -11.18
N TRP A 99 -15.41 13.42 -10.07
CA TRP A 99 -15.12 12.43 -9.03
C TRP A 99 -15.33 11.00 -9.52
N ASN A 100 -16.37 10.74 -10.30
CA ASN A 100 -16.60 9.44 -10.91
C ASN A 100 -15.49 9.06 -11.89
N ASP A 101 -15.00 10.00 -12.70
CA ASP A 101 -13.87 9.75 -13.60
C ASP A 101 -12.59 9.41 -12.82
N ILE A 102 -12.25 10.20 -11.79
CA ILE A 102 -11.10 9.94 -10.91
C ILE A 102 -11.22 8.56 -10.25
N ASN A 103 -12.38 8.22 -9.70
CA ASN A 103 -12.62 6.93 -9.08
C ASN A 103 -12.50 5.79 -10.08
N SER A 104 -13.04 5.96 -11.30
CA SER A 104 -12.94 4.96 -12.37
C SER A 104 -11.48 4.75 -12.80
N LYS A 105 -10.69 5.82 -12.85
CA LYS A 105 -9.26 5.77 -13.17
C LYS A 105 -8.48 5.04 -12.09
N HIS A 106 -8.75 5.35 -10.82
CA HIS A 106 -8.12 4.64 -9.70
C HIS A 106 -8.51 3.16 -9.67
N LEU A 107 -9.76 2.82 -9.97
CA LEU A 107 -10.22 1.44 -10.07
C LEU A 107 -9.44 0.69 -11.15
N LYS A 108 -9.31 1.27 -12.36
CA LYS A 108 -8.52 0.69 -13.46
C LYS A 108 -7.05 0.49 -13.08
N GLN A 109 -6.44 1.48 -12.41
CA GLN A 109 -5.06 1.37 -11.94
C GLN A 109 -4.88 0.27 -10.89
N THR A 110 -5.86 0.10 -10.00
CA THR A 110 -5.83 -0.93 -8.95
C THR A 110 -5.98 -2.32 -9.55
N ILE A 111 -6.86 -2.47 -10.55
CA ILE A 111 -7.00 -3.72 -11.30
C ILE A 111 -5.68 -4.09 -11.98
N GLY A 112 -5.07 -3.16 -12.73
CA GLY A 112 -3.79 -3.42 -13.40
C GLY A 112 -2.67 -3.78 -12.40
N ALA A 113 -2.60 -3.07 -11.27
CA ALA A 113 -1.62 -3.39 -10.23
C ALA A 113 -1.84 -4.79 -9.60
N ALA A 114 -3.10 -5.19 -9.43
CA ALA A 114 -3.44 -6.53 -8.94
C ALA A 114 -3.08 -7.62 -9.96
N GLU A 115 -3.33 -7.39 -11.25
CA GLU A 115 -2.92 -8.29 -12.33
C GLU A 115 -1.40 -8.46 -12.38
N ASP A 116 -0.64 -7.37 -12.29
CA ASP A 116 0.83 -7.41 -12.24
C ASP A 116 1.35 -8.19 -11.03
N GLN A 117 0.68 -8.04 -9.88
CA GLN A 117 0.98 -8.82 -8.68
C GLN A 117 0.70 -10.31 -8.90
N LEU A 118 -0.40 -10.68 -9.55
CA LEU A 118 -0.71 -12.08 -9.88
C LEU A 118 0.34 -12.68 -10.81
N VAL A 119 0.78 -11.94 -11.84
CA VAL A 119 1.85 -12.39 -12.74
C VAL A 119 3.14 -12.62 -11.97
N THR A 120 3.50 -11.69 -11.09
CA THR A 120 4.72 -11.79 -10.27
C THR A 120 4.64 -12.93 -9.26
N HIS A 121 3.48 -13.14 -8.65
CA HIS A 121 3.25 -14.18 -7.64
C HIS A 121 3.24 -15.58 -8.25
N ASN A 122 2.65 -15.74 -9.44
CA ASN A 122 2.59 -17.02 -10.14
C ASN A 122 3.86 -17.33 -10.94
N ALA A 123 4.79 -16.38 -11.08
CA ALA A 123 6.05 -16.61 -11.76
C ALA A 123 6.92 -17.60 -10.98
N LEU A 124 7.02 -18.82 -11.49
CA LEU A 124 7.98 -19.80 -10.99
C LEU A 124 9.40 -19.39 -11.39
N ARG A 125 10.36 -19.55 -10.48
CA ARG A 125 11.77 -19.44 -10.86
C ARG A 125 12.07 -20.53 -11.90
N PRO A 126 12.83 -20.22 -12.95
CA PRO A 126 13.27 -21.25 -13.88
C PRO A 126 14.02 -22.34 -13.08
N VAL A 127 13.74 -23.61 -13.39
CA VAL A 127 14.41 -24.73 -12.75
C VAL A 127 15.89 -24.69 -13.11
N VAL A 128 16.74 -24.36 -12.15
CA VAL A 128 18.19 -24.36 -12.34
C VAL A 128 18.72 -25.77 -12.06
N HIS A 129 19.05 -26.50 -13.12
CA HIS A 129 19.77 -27.77 -12.98
C HIS A 129 21.23 -27.48 -12.60
N ARG A 130 21.55 -27.63 -11.32
CA ARG A 130 22.94 -27.54 -10.84
C ARG A 130 23.62 -28.87 -11.07
N LEU A 131 24.43 -28.94 -12.12
CA LEU A 131 25.28 -30.10 -12.33
C LEU A 131 26.37 -30.14 -11.25
N ARG A 132 26.49 -31.28 -10.56
CA ARG A 132 27.60 -31.53 -9.62
C ARG A 132 28.95 -31.47 -10.34
N HIS A 133 28.97 -31.84 -11.62
CA HIS A 133 30.16 -31.88 -12.45
C HIS A 133 29.86 -31.20 -13.79
N PRO A 134 30.09 -29.88 -13.94
CA PRO A 134 29.83 -29.18 -15.19
C PRO A 134 30.70 -29.70 -16.34
N ALA A 135 31.89 -30.21 -16.01
CA ALA A 135 32.82 -30.82 -16.96
C ALA A 135 32.23 -32.04 -17.69
N THR A 136 31.18 -32.70 -17.18
CA THR A 136 30.58 -33.83 -17.90
C THR A 136 29.93 -33.40 -19.21
N MET A 137 29.56 -32.13 -19.39
CA MET A 137 29.06 -31.63 -20.67
C MET A 137 30.13 -31.66 -21.77
N GLU A 138 31.41 -31.55 -21.41
CA GLU A 138 32.52 -31.53 -22.36
C GLU A 138 32.94 -32.93 -22.80
N TYR A 139 32.78 -33.94 -21.93
CA TYR A 139 33.18 -35.33 -22.19
C TYR A 139 32.00 -36.29 -22.44
N ALA A 140 30.75 -35.84 -22.24
CA ALA A 140 29.58 -36.66 -22.53
C ALA A 140 29.44 -36.87 -24.04
N SER A 141 29.28 -38.12 -24.46
CA SER A 141 28.95 -38.44 -25.84
C SER A 141 27.57 -37.86 -26.19
N ALA A 142 27.49 -37.14 -27.30
CA ALA A 142 26.23 -36.58 -27.81
C ALA A 142 25.13 -37.64 -28.05
N ARG A 143 25.51 -38.92 -28.15
CA ARG A 143 24.59 -40.06 -28.33
C ARG A 143 24.45 -40.96 -27.10
N ASN A 144 24.92 -40.49 -25.94
CA ASN A 144 24.92 -41.28 -24.70
C ASN A 144 25.59 -42.66 -24.85
N VAL A 145 26.65 -42.73 -25.67
CA VAL A 145 27.44 -43.96 -25.84
C VAL A 145 28.40 -44.08 -24.67
N PRO A 146 28.38 -45.17 -23.88
CA PRO A 146 29.34 -45.35 -22.81
C PRO A 146 30.75 -45.47 -23.39
N VAL A 147 31.76 -45.02 -22.64
CA VAL A 147 33.15 -45.28 -23.01
C VAL A 147 33.40 -46.79 -23.00
N GLY A 148 34.06 -47.29 -24.05
CA GLY A 148 34.41 -48.72 -24.17
C GLY A 148 33.34 -49.62 -24.81
N VAL A 149 32.27 -49.07 -25.40
CA VAL A 149 31.26 -49.87 -26.15
C VAL A 149 31.43 -49.77 -27.67
N ASP A 150 32.59 -49.30 -28.14
CA ASP A 150 32.91 -49.24 -29.57
C ASP A 150 33.35 -50.63 -30.07
N ASN A 151 32.42 -51.58 -30.00
CA ASN A 151 32.58 -52.92 -30.53
C ASN A 151 32.13 -52.90 -31.99
N VAL A 152 32.76 -52.09 -32.83
CA VAL A 152 32.63 -52.24 -34.28
C VAL A 152 33.42 -53.50 -34.66
N LEU A 153 32.84 -54.68 -34.40
CA LEU A 153 33.37 -56.01 -34.74
C LEU A 153 33.35 -56.26 -36.25
N ARG A 154 33.64 -55.25 -37.08
CA ARG A 154 33.60 -55.36 -38.54
C ARG A 154 34.81 -56.11 -39.10
N ASP A 155 35.89 -56.20 -38.35
CA ASP A 155 37.15 -56.83 -38.77
C ASP A 155 37.65 -57.87 -37.75
N VAL A 156 36.72 -58.63 -37.15
CA VAL A 156 37.07 -59.76 -36.28
C VAL A 156 36.96 -61.05 -37.11
N VAL A 157 38.11 -61.59 -37.50
CA VAL A 157 38.21 -62.90 -38.14
C VAL A 157 38.21 -63.97 -37.04
N VAL A 158 37.13 -64.76 -36.97
CA VAL A 158 37.03 -65.90 -36.04
C VAL A 158 38.02 -66.98 -36.47
N LYS A 159 39.00 -67.29 -35.62
CA LYS A 159 39.91 -68.43 -35.82
C LYS A 159 39.10 -69.73 -35.64
N ARG A 160 39.01 -70.54 -36.70
CA ARG A 160 38.45 -71.89 -36.60
C ARG A 160 39.59 -72.84 -36.24
N ASP A 161 39.40 -73.65 -35.21
CA ASP A 161 40.33 -74.73 -34.89
C ASP A 161 40.16 -75.86 -35.91
N GLU A 162 41.26 -76.25 -36.56
CA GLU A 162 41.30 -77.36 -37.50
C GLU A 162 41.07 -78.67 -36.73
N SER A 163 39.89 -79.25 -36.89
CA SER A 163 39.62 -80.63 -36.48
C SER A 163 40.29 -81.58 -37.49
N TRP A 164 41.31 -82.29 -37.02
CA TRP A 164 42.04 -83.33 -37.73
C TRP A 164 41.08 -84.38 -38.31
N SER A 165 41.24 -84.68 -39.60
CA SER A 165 40.69 -85.86 -40.29
C SER A 165 41.79 -86.88 -40.53
#